data_AF-A0AAD7CU54-F1
#
_entry.id   AF-A0AAD7CU54-F1
#
_cell.length_a   1.000
_cell.length_b   1.000
_cell.length_c   1.000
_cell.angle_alpha   90.00
_cell.angle_beta   90.00
_cell.angle_gamma   90.00
#
_symmetry.space_group_name_H-M   'P 1'
#
loop_
_entity.id
_entity.type
_entity.pdbx_description
1 polymer ?
#
loop_
_entity_poly.entity_id
_entity_poly.type
_entity_poly.pdbx_seq_one_letter_code
_entity_poly.pdbx_strand_id
1 'polypeptide(L)' 'HTSVLTGQKWIEELLEGHPGRFRRAMGMSKYVFKKLVHALHMHCRFTPTKHVSCEEQLAIFLRIAVTGLGNREHQERFQ' A
#
# COMPACT_ATOMS: atom_id res chain seq x y z
N HIS A 1 19.68 -1.54 4.60
CA HIS A 1 18.82 -1.08 5.71
C HIS A 1 18.13 0.23 5.28
N THR A 2 17.28 0.19 4.24
CA THR A 2 17.00 1.38 3.39
C THR A 2 15.57 1.40 2.81
N SER A 3 14.52 1.16 3.60
CA SER A 3 13.14 1.18 3.08
C SER A 3 12.07 1.77 3.99
N VAL A 4 12.37 2.06 5.26
CA VAL A 4 11.35 2.51 6.24
C VAL A 4 10.83 3.92 5.95
N LEU A 5 11.71 4.80 5.44
CA LEU A 5 11.32 6.17 5.07
C LEU A 5 10.65 6.26 3.69
N THR A 6 10.71 5.22 2.87
CA THR A 6 10.19 5.27 1.50
C THR A 6 8.76 4.75 1.43
N GLY A 7 8.41 3.66 2.12
CA GLY A 7 7.07 3.06 2.02
C GLY A 7 5.99 3.86 2.75
N GLN A 8 6.23 4.25 4.00
CA GLN A 8 5.29 5.09 4.76
C GLN A 8 5.07 6.46 4.09
N LYS A 9 6.15 7.16 3.72
CA LYS A 9 6.07 8.46 3.04
C LYS A 9 5.35 8.36 1.68
N TRP A 10 5.60 7.29 0.93
CA TRP A 10 4.90 7.05 -0.33
C TRP A 10 3.38 6.85 -0.14
N ILE A 11 2.98 6.19 0.95
CA ILE A 11 1.55 6.02 1.27
C ILE A 11 0.93 7.33 1.71
N GLU A 12 1.62 8.12 2.51
CA GLU A 12 1.19 9.47 2.88
C GLU A 12 0.98 10.33 1.63
N GLU A 13 1.94 10.36 0.71
CA GLU A 13 1.82 11.06 -0.58
C GLU A 13 0.64 10.55 -1.43
N LEU A 14 0.37 9.25 -1.43
CA LEU A 14 -0.78 8.65 -2.11
C LEU A 14 -2.12 9.00 -1.44
N LEU A 15 -2.14 9.03 -0.11
CA LEU A 15 -3.31 9.37 0.70
C LEU A 15 -3.62 10.87 0.65
N GLU A 16 -2.62 11.73 0.47
CA GLU A 16 -2.78 13.17 0.29
C GLU A 16 -3.05 13.54 -1.17
N GLY A 17 -2.51 12.76 -2.12
CA GLY A 17 -2.63 13.00 -3.55
C GLY A 17 -4.02 12.77 -4.16
N HIS A 18 -4.10 12.79 -5.49
CA HIS A 18 -5.38 12.69 -6.20
C HIS A 18 -6.08 11.33 -5.95
N PRO A 19 -7.38 11.29 -5.61
CA PRO A 19 -8.12 10.05 -5.33
C PRO A 19 -8.05 9.00 -6.45
N GLY A 20 -8.04 9.47 -7.71
CA GLY A 20 -7.88 8.59 -8.88
C GLY A 20 -6.52 7.89 -8.94
N ARG A 21 -5.43 8.54 -8.49
CA ARG A 21 -4.10 7.92 -8.42
C ARG A 21 -4.08 6.81 -7.36
N PHE A 22 -4.68 7.06 -6.21
CA PHE A 22 -4.83 6.06 -5.16
C PHE A 22 -5.62 4.84 -5.65
N ARG A 23 -6.77 5.07 -6.32
CA ARG A 23 -7.60 3.99 -6.85
C ARG A 23 -6.88 3.14 -7.89
N ARG A 24 -6.07 3.75 -8.77
CA ARG A 24 -5.23 3.02 -9.73
C ARG A 24 -4.13 2.22 -9.03
N ALA A 25 -3.55 2.76 -7.96
CA ALA A 25 -2.45 2.12 -7.26
C ALA A 25 -2.90 0.93 -6.38
N MET A 26 -4.03 1.07 -5.70
CA MET A 26 -4.53 0.13 -4.68
C MET A 26 -5.75 -0.68 -5.12
N GLY A 27 -6.28 -0.44 -6.33
CA GLY A 27 -7.50 -1.09 -6.84
C GLY A 27 -8.80 -0.66 -6.15
N MET A 28 -8.74 0.21 -5.13
CA MET A 28 -9.88 0.63 -4.32
C MET A 28 -9.79 2.10 -3.90
N SER A 29 -10.89 2.67 -3.42
CA SER A 29 -10.88 4.04 -2.91
C SER A 29 -10.16 4.15 -1.56
N LYS A 30 -9.69 5.36 -1.22
CA LYS A 30 -9.05 5.66 0.09
C LYS A 30 -9.95 5.28 1.27
N TYR A 31 -11.27 5.49 1.12
CA TYR A 31 -12.25 5.15 2.14
C TYR A 31 -12.34 3.64 2.38
N VAL A 32 -12.41 2.86 1.31
CA VAL A 32 -12.44 1.39 1.39
C VAL A 32 -11.15 0.85 1.97
N PHE A 33 -10.00 1.41 1.58
CA PHE A 33 -8.70 1.05 2.13
C PHE A 33 -8.64 1.24 3.66
N LYS A 34 -9.02 2.42 4.17
CA LYS A 34 -9.03 2.67 5.62
C LYS A 34 -9.99 1.73 6.36
N LYS A 35 -11.17 1.44 5.80
CA LYS A 35 -12.10 0.46 6.37
C LYS A 35 -11.50 -0.95 6.40
N LEU A 36 -10.76 -1.33 5.36
CA LEU A 36 -10.09 -2.63 5.30
C LEU A 36 -8.99 -2.74 6.36
N VAL A 37 -8.14 -1.71 6.51
CA VAL A 37 -7.12 -1.66 7.59
C VAL A 37 -7.78 -1.85 8.96
N HIS A 38 -8.87 -1.13 9.22
CA HIS A 38 -9.59 -1.24 10.48
C HIS A 38 -10.19 -2.63 10.69
N ALA A 39 -10.84 -3.21 9.67
CA ALA A 39 -11.41 -4.55 9.76
C ALA A 39 -10.34 -5.62 10.02
N LEU A 40 -9.17 -5.52 9.36
CA LEU A 40 -8.05 -6.43 9.58
C LEU A 40 -7.48 -6.30 11.00
N HIS A 41 -7.39 -5.08 11.52
CA HIS A 41 -6.95 -4.86 12.89
C HIS A 41 -7.90 -5.51 13.89
N MET A 42 -9.21 -5.32 13.70
CA MET A 42 -10.25 -5.83 14.60
C MET A 42 -10.43 -7.35 14.53
N HIS A 43 -10.36 -7.94 13.33
CA HIS A 43 -10.74 -9.35 13.13
C HIS A 43 -9.56 -10.30 12.92
N CYS A 44 -8.41 -9.80 12.47
CA CYS A 44 -7.28 -10.64 12.05
C CYS A 44 -6.03 -10.44 12.91
N ARG A 45 -6.11 -9.68 14.02
CA ARG A 45 -4.95 -9.27 14.83
C ARG A 45 -3.85 -8.63 13.99
N PHE A 46 -4.26 -7.87 12.97
CA PHE A 46 -3.33 -7.20 12.08
C PHE A 46 -2.71 -6.01 12.80
N THR A 47 -1.45 -6.15 13.23
CA THR A 47 -0.73 -5.16 14.03
C THR A 47 0.48 -4.62 13.29
N PRO A 48 0.89 -3.37 13.57
CA PRO A 48 2.13 -2.85 13.02
C PRO A 48 3.33 -3.66 13.53
N THR A 49 4.41 -3.66 12.76
CA THR A 49 5.72 -4.17 13.23
C THR A 49 6.55 -3.02 13.77
N LYS A 50 7.77 -3.30 14.26
CA LYS A 50 8.72 -2.27 14.74
C LYS A 50 8.99 -1.16 13.70
N HIS A 51 8.80 -1.45 12.41
CA HIS A 51 9.23 -0.58 11.32
C HIS A 51 8.20 -0.35 10.22
N VAL A 52 7.04 -1.02 10.25
CA VAL A 52 6.06 -0.99 9.15
C VAL A 52 4.65 -0.88 9.71
N SER A 53 3.94 0.18 9.31
CA SER A 53 2.55 0.44 9.73
C SER A 53 1.58 -0.59 9.14
N CYS A 54 0.36 -0.69 9.69
CA CYS A 54 -0.68 -1.54 9.11
C CYS A 54 -1.07 -1.06 7.70
N GLU A 55 -1.15 0.25 7.50
CA GLU A 55 -1.37 0.86 6.19
C GLU A 55 -0.28 0.43 5.21
N GLU A 56 0.99 0.44 5.63
CA GLU A 56 2.12 0.07 4.78
C GLU A 56 2.16 -1.41 4.43
N GLN A 57 1.93 -2.28 5.40
CA GLN A 57 1.81 -3.71 5.14
C GLN A 57 0.68 -4.02 4.15
N LEU A 58 -0.49 -3.42 4.34
CA LEU A 58 -1.64 -3.63 3.46
C LEU A 58 -1.42 -3.03 2.07
N ALA A 59 -0.82 -1.85 1.99
CA ALA A 59 -0.47 -1.20 0.72
C ALA A 59 0.50 -2.05 -0.10
N ILE A 60 1.54 -2.61 0.52
CA ILE A 60 2.49 -3.52 -0.14
C ILE A 60 1.75 -4.76 -0.66
N PHE A 61 0.93 -5.38 0.18
CA PHE A 61 0.14 -6.55 -0.21
C PHE A 61 -0.79 -6.25 -1.39
N LEU A 62 -1.55 -5.16 -1.33
CA LEU A 62 -2.45 -4.74 -2.40
C LEU A 62 -1.69 -4.39 -3.68
N ARG A 63 -0.50 -3.81 -3.58
CA ARG A 63 0.31 -3.52 -4.77
C ARG A 63 0.71 -4.81 -5.49
N ILE A 64 1.07 -5.85 -4.76
CA ILE A 64 1.38 -7.17 -5.33
C ILE A 64 0.11 -7.79 -5.93
N ALA A 65 -1.00 -7.78 -5.19
CA ALA A 65 -2.25 -8.43 -5.57
C ALA A 65 -2.99 -7.74 -6.74
N VAL A 66 -3.05 -6.40 -6.75
CA VAL A 66 -3.80 -5.60 -7.73
C VAL A 66 -3.03 -5.42 -9.02
N THR A 67 -1.72 -5.20 -8.94
CA THR A 67 -0.94 -4.94 -10.16
C THR A 67 -0.74 -6.23 -10.96
N GLY A 68 -0.86 -7.42 -10.34
CA GLY A 68 -0.76 -8.70 -11.07
C GLY A 68 0.57 -8.88 -11.83
N LEU A 69 1.60 -8.12 -11.44
CA LEU A 69 2.87 -8.06 -12.13
C LEU A 69 3.78 -9.17 -11.64
N GLY A 70 3.71 -10.32 -12.30
CA GLY A 70 4.90 -11.14 -12.42
C GLY A 70 5.95 -10.34 -13.21
N ASN A 71 6.98 -9.80 -12.54
CA ASN A 71 8.24 -9.21 -13.05
C ASN A 71 8.24 -8.21 -14.23
N ARG A 72 7.15 -8.02 -14.99
CA ARG A 72 7.18 -7.43 -16.33
C ARG A 72 7.19 -5.91 -16.36
N GLU A 73 6.47 -5.23 -15.45
CA GLU A 73 6.53 -3.75 -15.36
C GLU A 73 7.72 -3.22 -14.53
N HIS A 74 8.47 -4.09 -13.86
CA HIS A 74 9.71 -3.67 -13.19
C HIS A 74 10.83 -3.32 -14.19
N GLN A 75 10.76 -3.80 -15.45
CA GLN A 75 11.77 -3.51 -16.47
C GLN A 75 11.61 -2.16 -17.17
N GLU A 76 10.43 -1.54 -17.20
CA GLU A 76 10.25 -0.25 -17.91
C GLU A 76 10.67 0.98 -17.10
N ARG A 77 10.84 0.84 -15.77
CA ARG A 77 11.13 1.98 -14.88
C ARG A 77 12.59 2.10 -14.44
N PHE A 78 13.45 1.15 -14.83
CA PHE A 78 14.86 1.09 -14.44
C PHE A 78 15.80 0.70 -15.60
N GLN A 79 15.48 1.09 -16.84
CA GLN A 79 16.49 1.20 -17.91
C GLN A 79 17.10 2.60 -17.90
#